data_AF-A0A1B6DLA6-F1
#
_entry.id   AF-A0A1B6DLA6-F1
#
_cell.length_a   1.000
_cell.length_b   1.000
_cell.length_c   1.000
_cell.angle_alpha   90.00
_cell.angle_beta   90.00
_cell.angle_gamma   90.00
#
_symmetry.space_group_name_H-M   'P 1'
#
loop_
_entity.id
_entity.type
_entity.pdbx_description
1 polymer ?
#
loop_
_entity_poly.entity_id
_entity_poly.type
_entity_poly.pdbx_seq_one_letter_code
_entity_poly.pdbx_strand_id
1 'polypeptide(L)'
;QDYLNPTNSEDSSSESQDLHFSDLHNRAIDEVWYKRAVDQHYFDHDSFVYAVPFDNGSQYRNDMLVTASHAIFLNSSWSDRENGAPAAVVGFQFLHSAFHSLFINITYNCPIALCKTTCAQEEIDCFVLDSNAYIMISENKNHTGKFFGEVNGFVMEKLVQENVYQRVHMFDYQAVCFRQISEENNRSIKLYNPLHYLGWAFHWFWGNVFWLLVQMNFH
;
A
#
# COMPACT_ATOMS: atom_id res chain seq x y z
N GLN A 1 -34.26 1.51 -27.60
CA GLN A 1 -34.46 2.55 -28.63
C GLN A 1 -33.10 3.18 -28.83
N ASP A 2 -32.40 2.64 -29.82
CA ASP A 2 -31.05 3.00 -30.20
C ASP A 2 -30.97 4.42 -30.72
N TYR A 3 -29.90 5.13 -30.38
CA TYR A 3 -29.30 6.13 -31.26
C TYR A 3 -27.78 6.02 -31.15
N LEU A 4 -27.23 5.13 -31.97
CA LEU A 4 -25.89 5.25 -32.51
C LEU A 4 -25.90 6.32 -33.60
N ASN A 5 -24.90 7.21 -33.62
CA ASN A 5 -24.42 7.76 -34.88
C ASN A 5 -22.88 7.96 -34.80
N PRO A 6 -22.10 7.39 -35.74
CA PRO A 6 -20.63 7.38 -35.72
C PRO A 6 -19.97 8.35 -36.72
N THR A 7 -18.62 8.38 -36.69
CA THR A 7 -17.63 9.03 -37.61
C THR A 7 -17.37 10.51 -37.33
N ASN A 8 -16.15 11.07 -37.23
CA ASN A 8 -14.74 10.74 -37.51
C ASN A 8 -13.92 11.64 -36.54
N SER A 9 -12.64 11.50 -36.18
CA SER A 9 -11.47 10.81 -36.69
C SER A 9 -10.41 10.93 -35.58
N GLU A 10 -9.51 9.94 -35.52
CA GLU A 10 -8.37 9.84 -34.62
C GLU A 10 -7.64 11.18 -34.37
N ASP A 11 -7.60 11.58 -33.10
CA ASP A 11 -6.46 12.28 -32.54
C ASP A 11 -6.12 11.61 -31.21
N SER A 12 -5.24 10.61 -31.30
CA SER A 12 -4.68 9.91 -30.14
C SER A 12 -3.61 10.81 -29.51
N SER A 13 -4.04 11.89 -28.86
CA SER A 13 -3.21 12.59 -27.88
C SER A 13 -3.63 12.12 -26.49
N SER A 14 -2.72 11.43 -25.82
CA SER A 14 -2.89 10.96 -24.45
C SER A 14 -2.90 12.16 -23.49
N GLU A 15 -4.01 12.88 -23.41
CA GLU A 15 -4.32 13.71 -22.26
C GLU A 15 -4.78 12.78 -21.14
N SER A 16 -3.91 12.55 -20.15
CA SER A 16 -4.36 12.10 -18.84
C SER A 16 -5.28 13.19 -18.30
N GLN A 17 -6.59 13.08 -18.56
CA GLN A 17 -7.57 13.91 -17.90
C GLN A 17 -7.41 13.65 -16.40
N ASP A 18 -6.90 14.64 -15.68
CA ASP A 18 -6.86 14.63 -14.22
C ASP A 18 -8.31 14.56 -13.74
N LEU A 19 -8.79 13.33 -13.54
CA LEU A 19 -10.14 13.06 -13.07
C LEU A 19 -10.37 13.81 -11.76
N HIS A 20 -11.54 14.42 -11.62
CA HIS A 20 -11.89 15.12 -10.39
C HIS A 20 -11.90 14.12 -9.22
N PHE A 21 -11.55 14.59 -8.02
CA PHE A 21 -11.43 13.75 -6.82
C PHE A 21 -12.67 12.85 -6.59
N SER A 22 -13.87 13.37 -6.85
CA SER A 22 -15.12 12.61 -6.73
C SER A 22 -15.22 11.43 -7.68
N ASP A 23 -14.65 11.55 -8.87
CA ASP A 23 -14.75 10.55 -9.92
C ASP A 23 -13.77 9.41 -9.65
N LEU A 24 -12.59 9.76 -9.11
CA LEU A 24 -11.59 8.81 -8.63
C LEU A 24 -12.07 8.04 -7.38
N HIS A 25 -12.67 8.74 -6.42
CA HIS A 25 -13.11 8.18 -5.13
C HIS A 25 -14.62 7.93 -5.07
N ASN A 26 -15.17 7.35 -6.13
CA ASN A 26 -16.61 7.07 -6.25
C ASN A 26 -17.13 6.01 -5.26
N ARG A 27 -16.23 5.28 -4.58
CA ARG A 27 -16.53 4.35 -3.48
C ARG A 27 -15.90 4.81 -2.17
N ALA A 28 -16.21 6.04 -1.77
CA ALA A 28 -15.63 6.67 -0.59
C ALA A 28 -15.62 5.79 0.67
N ILE A 29 -16.68 5.03 0.95
CA ILE A 29 -16.75 4.16 2.15
C ILE A 29 -15.72 3.03 2.16
N ASP A 30 -15.22 2.63 0.99
CA ASP A 30 -14.20 1.59 0.87
C ASP A 30 -12.78 2.14 1.02
N GLU A 31 -12.62 3.46 0.91
CA GLU A 31 -11.34 4.15 0.93
C GLU A 31 -10.72 4.18 2.33
N VAL A 32 -9.39 4.11 2.36
CA VAL A 32 -8.62 4.12 3.61
C VAL A 32 -8.80 5.43 4.38
N TRP A 33 -8.83 6.57 3.68
CA TRP A 33 -9.00 7.88 4.32
C TRP A 33 -10.37 8.01 5.00
N TYR A 34 -11.42 7.41 4.45
CA TYR A 34 -12.76 7.42 5.04
C TYR A 34 -12.78 6.54 6.29
N LYS A 35 -12.35 5.28 6.17
CA LYS A 35 -12.33 4.31 7.27
C LYS A 35 -11.49 4.81 8.44
N ARG A 36 -10.28 5.30 8.18
CA ARG A 36 -9.39 5.83 9.23
C ARG A 36 -10.00 7.04 9.96
N ALA A 37 -10.65 7.96 9.25
CA ALA A 37 -11.28 9.13 9.89
C ALA A 37 -12.44 8.71 10.80
N VAL A 38 -13.24 7.73 10.37
CA VAL A 38 -14.34 7.17 11.17
C VAL A 38 -13.81 6.43 12.39
N ASP A 39 -12.80 5.57 12.22
CA ASP A 39 -12.17 4.82 13.32
C ASP A 39 -11.55 5.76 14.37
N GLN A 40 -10.86 6.80 13.91
CA GLN A 40 -10.24 7.79 14.78
C GLN A 40 -11.28 8.59 15.60
N HIS A 41 -12.45 8.88 15.02
CA HIS A 41 -13.51 9.62 15.72
C HIS A 41 -14.06 8.86 16.95
N TYR A 42 -14.01 7.53 16.95
CA TYR A 42 -14.39 6.73 18.12
C TYR A 42 -13.39 6.85 19.28
N PHE A 43 -12.13 7.22 19.01
CA PHE A 43 -11.12 7.48 20.02
C PHE A 43 -11.12 8.93 20.49
N ASP A 44 -11.17 9.87 19.54
CA ASP A 44 -11.22 11.30 19.80
C ASP A 44 -12.09 12.00 18.76
N HIS A 45 -13.25 12.47 19.21
CA HIS A 45 -14.27 13.09 18.39
C HIS A 45 -13.80 14.35 17.64
N ASP A 46 -12.82 15.08 18.18
CA ASP A 46 -12.37 16.37 17.63
C ASP A 46 -11.07 16.23 16.81
N SER A 47 -10.54 15.01 16.71
CA SER A 47 -9.24 14.76 16.08
C SER A 47 -9.31 14.66 14.55
N PHE A 48 -8.21 15.08 13.90
CA PHE A 48 -8.01 14.94 12.46
C PHE A 48 -7.02 13.81 12.18
N VAL A 49 -7.27 13.04 11.13
CA VAL A 49 -6.35 12.04 10.61
C VAL A 49 -5.57 12.62 9.45
N TYR A 50 -4.24 12.59 9.57
CA TYR A 50 -3.32 12.96 8.52
C TYR A 50 -2.66 11.71 7.94
N ALA A 51 -2.61 11.60 6.62
CA ALA A 51 -1.95 10.51 5.92
C ALA A 51 -1.14 11.02 4.72
N VAL A 52 0.02 10.41 4.53
CA VAL A 52 0.82 10.51 3.28
C VAL A 52 0.63 9.22 2.47
N PRO A 53 0.85 9.25 1.14
CA PRO A 53 0.90 8.04 0.33
C PRO A 53 1.90 7.04 0.90
N PHE A 54 1.49 5.77 1.00
CA PHE A 54 2.35 4.70 1.49
C PHE A 54 3.48 4.40 0.48
N ASP A 55 4.70 4.29 0.99
CA ASP A 55 5.88 3.99 0.17
C ASP A 55 5.94 2.50 -0.14
N ASN A 56 5.62 2.12 -1.38
CA ASN A 56 5.90 0.78 -1.91
C ASN A 56 7.14 0.79 -2.82
N GLY A 57 8.20 1.52 -2.41
CA GLY A 57 9.47 1.62 -3.11
C GLY A 57 9.59 2.79 -4.09
N SER A 58 8.73 3.80 -4.00
CA SER A 58 8.79 4.99 -4.85
C SER A 58 9.48 6.15 -4.12
N GLN A 59 10.55 6.66 -4.72
CA GLN A 59 11.28 7.83 -4.24
C GLN A 59 10.36 9.04 -4.03
N TYR A 60 10.71 9.92 -3.09
CA TYR A 60 9.96 11.15 -2.81
C TYR A 60 9.63 11.92 -4.10
N ARG A 61 8.36 12.30 -4.25
CA ARG A 61 7.88 13.11 -5.38
C ARG A 61 7.51 14.52 -4.93
N ASN A 62 7.83 15.52 -5.75
CA ASN A 62 7.53 16.92 -5.44
C ASN A 62 6.03 17.24 -5.38
N ASP A 63 5.21 16.45 -6.07
CA ASP A 63 3.75 16.52 -6.11
C ASP A 63 3.07 15.67 -5.03
N MET A 64 3.83 15.11 -4.07
CA MET A 64 3.26 14.35 -2.96
C MET A 64 2.31 15.22 -2.13
N LEU A 65 1.11 14.69 -1.89
CA LEU A 65 0.07 15.34 -1.11
C LEU A 65 -0.07 14.70 0.27
N VAL A 66 -0.38 15.51 1.27
CA VAL A 66 -0.87 15.05 2.57
C VAL A 66 -2.38 15.19 2.57
N THR A 67 -3.07 14.11 2.94
CA THR A 67 -4.53 14.11 3.09
C THR A 67 -4.87 14.29 4.55
N ALA A 68 -5.57 15.37 4.89
CA ALA A 68 -6.19 15.57 6.18
C ALA A 68 -7.68 15.21 6.08
N SER A 69 -8.17 14.43 7.04
CA SER A 69 -9.55 13.93 7.04
C SER A 69 -10.15 13.94 8.44
N HIS A 70 -11.46 14.17 8.51
CA HIS A 70 -12.23 14.21 9.75
C HIS A 70 -13.65 13.70 9.50
N ALA A 71 -14.15 12.84 10.38
CA ALA A 71 -15.47 12.24 10.26
C ALA A 71 -16.53 13.10 10.95
N ILE A 72 -17.67 13.25 10.28
CA ILE A 72 -18.86 13.94 10.77
C ILE A 72 -19.89 12.89 11.14
N PHE A 73 -20.23 12.85 12.42
CA PHE A 73 -21.25 11.97 12.98
C PHE A 73 -22.54 12.74 13.18
N LEU A 74 -23.67 12.11 12.87
CA LEU A 74 -24.99 12.63 13.22
C LEU A 74 -25.42 12.03 14.54
N ASN A 75 -25.72 12.91 15.50
CA ASN A 75 -26.17 12.53 16.83
C ASN A 75 -27.60 13.03 17.00
N SER A 76 -28.54 12.15 17.32
CA SER A 76 -29.95 12.52 17.54
C SER A 76 -30.17 13.38 18.78
N SER A 77 -29.22 13.36 19.73
CA SER A 77 -29.22 14.14 20.97
C SER A 77 -27.78 14.39 21.43
N TRP A 78 -27.56 15.49 22.16
CA TRP A 78 -26.26 15.81 22.79
C TRP A 78 -25.81 14.73 23.79
N SER A 79 -26.76 13.95 24.34
CA SER A 79 -26.53 12.82 25.25
C SER A 79 -26.05 11.54 24.57
N ASP A 80 -26.19 11.42 23.25
CA ASP A 80 -26.04 10.15 22.51
C ASP A 80 -24.79 10.14 21.63
N ARG A 81 -23.69 10.78 22.10
CA ARG A 81 -22.42 10.84 21.36
C ARG A 81 -21.82 9.45 21.07
N GLU A 82 -22.13 8.45 21.89
CA GLU A 82 -21.70 7.06 21.69
C GLU A 82 -22.51 6.31 20.63
N ASN A 83 -23.73 6.74 20.30
CA ASN A 83 -24.63 6.05 19.36
C ASN A 83 -24.77 6.78 18.01
N GLY A 84 -23.86 7.72 17.72
CA GLY A 84 -23.82 8.42 16.45
C GLY A 84 -23.45 7.49 15.30
N ALA A 85 -24.00 7.74 14.11
CA ALA A 85 -23.58 7.08 12.88
C ALA A 85 -22.75 8.05 12.03
N PRO A 86 -21.69 7.57 11.34
CA PRO A 86 -20.93 8.41 10.43
C PRO A 86 -21.83 8.81 9.26
N ALA A 87 -21.99 10.13 9.05
CA ALA A 87 -22.81 10.67 7.99
C ALA A 87 -21.97 11.10 6.79
N ALA A 88 -20.78 11.65 7.05
CA ALA A 88 -19.84 12.08 6.03
C ALA A 88 -18.42 12.09 6.58
N VAL A 89 -17.43 12.14 5.70
CA VAL A 89 -16.05 12.47 6.03
C VAL A 89 -15.67 13.67 5.18
N VAL A 90 -15.10 14.69 5.81
CA VAL A 90 -14.57 15.88 5.15
C VAL A 90 -13.06 15.84 5.19
N GLY A 91 -12.43 16.45 4.20
CA GLY A 91 -10.99 16.49 4.12
C GLY A 91 -10.48 17.47 3.08
N PHE A 92 -9.18 17.70 3.12
CA PHE A 92 -8.48 18.49 2.12
C PHE A 92 -7.08 17.93 1.92
N GLN A 93 -6.53 18.20 0.74
CA GLN A 93 -5.17 17.80 0.38
C GLN A 93 -4.29 19.04 0.25
N PHE A 94 -3.06 18.94 0.77
CA PHE A 94 -2.06 19.99 0.67
C PHE A 94 -0.69 19.40 0.34
N LEU A 95 0.18 20.23 -0.24
CA LEU A 95 1.51 19.79 -0.65
C LEU A 95 2.36 19.40 0.56
N HIS A 96 2.94 18.20 0.50
CA HIS A 96 3.91 17.74 1.50
C HIS A 96 5.12 18.67 1.58
N SER A 97 5.58 19.19 0.45
CA SER A 97 6.71 20.12 0.38
C SER A 97 6.50 21.40 1.20
N ALA A 98 5.28 21.94 1.22
CA ALA A 98 4.92 23.09 2.06
C ALA A 98 4.90 22.72 3.54
N PHE A 99 4.37 21.55 3.87
CA PHE A 99 4.33 21.03 5.24
C PHE A 99 5.73 20.78 5.81
N HIS A 100 6.59 20.14 5.02
CA HIS A 100 7.99 19.93 5.34
C HIS A 100 8.73 21.26 5.54
N SER A 101 8.52 22.24 4.66
CA SER A 101 9.15 23.55 4.79
C SER A 101 8.75 24.27 6.08
N LEU A 102 7.46 24.18 6.45
CA LEU A 102 6.96 24.71 7.71
C LEU A 102 7.60 24.00 8.91
N PHE A 103 7.69 22.67 8.85
CA PHE A 103 8.31 21.87 9.90
C PHE A 103 9.78 22.24 10.12
N ILE A 104 10.58 22.31 9.06
CA ILE A 104 12.00 22.72 9.14
C ILE A 104 12.09 24.14 9.71
N ASN A 105 11.26 25.06 9.23
CA ASN A 105 11.26 26.44 9.72
C ASN A 105 10.95 26.53 11.23
N ILE A 106 10.04 25.71 11.75
CA ILE A 106 9.71 25.70 13.18
C ILE A 106 10.80 25.01 14.01
N THR A 107 11.32 23.90 13.52
CA THR A 107 12.22 23.02 14.29
C THR A 107 13.67 23.47 14.27
N TYR A 108 14.09 24.18 13.23
CA TYR A 108 15.44 24.74 13.12
C TYR A 108 15.55 26.08 13.83
N ASN A 109 14.46 26.83 13.91
CA ASN A 109 14.44 28.13 14.57
C ASN A 109 14.03 28.00 16.04
N CYS A 110 14.85 28.54 16.93
CA CYS A 110 14.50 28.66 18.34
C CYS A 110 14.22 30.13 18.70
N PRO A 111 12.94 30.53 18.88
CA PRO A 111 12.59 31.91 19.19
C PRO A 111 12.82 32.32 20.67
N ILE A 112 13.14 31.39 21.57
CA ILE A 112 13.29 31.65 23.01
C ILE A 112 14.71 31.22 23.45
N ALA A 113 15.41 31.98 24.27
CA ALA A 113 16.76 31.64 24.78
C ALA A 113 16.86 30.34 25.64
N LEU A 114 15.84 29.50 25.63
CA LEU A 114 15.71 28.24 26.39
C LEU A 114 15.86 26.97 25.54
N CYS A 115 15.89 27.00 24.20
CA CYS A 115 16.15 25.75 23.45
C CYS A 115 17.64 25.41 23.52
N LYS A 116 17.94 24.28 24.17
CA LYS A 116 19.30 23.72 24.23
C LYS A 116 19.65 22.92 22.95
N THR A 117 18.64 22.46 22.23
CA THR A 117 18.74 21.53 21.10
C THR A 117 17.73 21.91 20.02
N THR A 118 18.16 21.87 18.76
CA THR A 118 17.32 22.08 17.58
C THR A 118 17.58 20.97 16.57
N CYS A 119 16.66 20.76 15.63
CA CYS A 119 16.82 19.78 14.56
C CYS A 119 17.83 20.21 13.49
N ALA A 120 18.51 21.35 13.68
CA ALA A 120 19.61 21.78 12.83
C ALA A 120 20.96 21.14 13.24
N GLN A 121 21.00 20.49 14.40
CA GLN A 121 22.20 19.81 14.90
C GLN A 121 22.32 18.43 14.26
N GLU A 122 23.52 18.08 13.77
CA GLU A 122 23.75 16.79 13.10
C GLU A 122 23.54 15.58 14.02
N GLU A 123 23.55 15.77 15.35
CA GLU A 123 23.33 14.68 16.31
C GLU A 123 21.86 14.38 16.59
N ILE A 124 20.91 15.16 16.05
CA ILE A 124 19.48 15.07 16.38
C ILE A 124 18.66 14.95 15.10
N ASP A 125 18.00 13.81 14.91
CA ASP A 125 17.03 13.61 13.85
C ASP A 125 15.60 13.87 14.34
N CYS A 126 14.86 14.72 13.61
CA CYS A 126 13.48 15.04 13.95
C CYS A 126 12.45 14.44 12.97
N PHE A 127 11.39 13.87 13.55
CA PHE A 127 10.33 13.18 12.82
C PHE A 127 8.95 13.64 13.27
N VAL A 128 7.99 13.63 12.35
CA VAL A 128 6.55 13.65 12.65
C VAL A 128 6.00 12.30 12.27
N LEU A 129 5.42 11.61 13.25
CA LEU A 129 4.84 10.28 13.09
C LEU A 129 3.32 10.36 13.17
N ASP A 130 2.63 9.52 12.41
CA ASP A 130 1.18 9.33 12.57
C ASP A 130 0.86 8.38 13.75
N SER A 131 -0.43 8.16 14.02
CA SER A 131 -0.90 7.28 15.10
C SER A 131 -0.51 5.81 14.91
N ASN A 132 -0.09 5.41 13.71
CA ASN A 132 0.39 4.08 13.37
C ASN A 132 1.92 4.02 13.20
N ALA A 133 2.64 5.06 13.63
CA ALA A 133 4.09 5.21 13.53
C ALA A 133 4.63 5.18 12.09
N TYR A 134 3.85 5.63 11.11
CA TYR A 134 4.34 5.97 9.79
C TYR A 134 4.90 7.40 9.78
N ILE A 135 6.00 7.59 9.05
CA ILE A 135 6.68 8.87 8.98
C ILE A 135 5.92 9.82 8.05
N MET A 136 5.38 10.89 8.61
CA MET A 136 4.72 11.97 7.88
C MET A 136 5.73 13.03 7.42
N ILE A 137 6.69 13.40 8.28
CA ILE A 137 7.77 14.33 7.97
C ILE A 137 9.06 13.80 8.58
N SER A 138 10.17 13.98 7.86
CA SER A 138 11.52 13.85 8.38
C SER A 138 12.46 14.73 7.55
N GLU A 139 13.67 14.96 8.04
CA GLU A 139 14.71 15.71 7.32
C GLU A 139 15.10 15.04 6.00
N ASN A 140 15.23 13.71 6.01
CA ASN A 140 15.40 12.92 4.78
C ASN A 140 14.03 12.56 4.19
N LYS A 141 13.60 13.33 3.19
CA LYS A 141 12.30 13.16 2.52
C LYS A 141 12.02 11.73 2.02
N ASN A 142 13.04 10.92 1.76
CA ASN A 142 12.89 9.51 1.36
C ASN A 142 12.39 8.57 2.48
N HIS A 143 12.27 9.06 3.72
CA HIS A 143 11.64 8.29 4.80
C HIS A 143 10.11 8.49 4.85
N THR A 144 9.58 9.52 4.18
CA THR A 144 8.13 9.82 4.16
C THR A 144 7.34 8.60 3.67
N GLY A 145 6.31 8.22 4.41
CA GLY A 145 5.45 7.08 4.08
C GLY A 145 5.99 5.71 4.49
N LYS A 146 7.21 5.63 5.05
CA LYS A 146 7.76 4.40 5.63
C LYS A 146 7.33 4.20 7.07
N PHE A 147 7.30 2.94 7.50
CA PHE A 147 7.12 2.62 8.90
C PHE A 147 8.38 3.03 9.69
N PHE A 148 8.21 3.75 10.79
CA PHE A 148 9.34 4.27 11.57
C PHE A 148 10.25 3.17 12.10
N GLY A 149 9.70 2.00 12.44
CA GLY A 149 10.48 0.85 12.89
C GLY A 149 11.42 0.26 11.83
N GLU A 150 11.18 0.50 10.53
CA GLU A 150 12.09 0.11 9.45
C GLU A 150 13.27 1.08 9.33
N VAL A 151 13.05 2.36 9.68
CA VAL A 151 14.08 3.41 9.65
C VAL A 151 14.91 3.40 10.94
N ASN A 152 14.25 3.36 12.10
CA ASN A 152 14.90 3.30 13.40
C ASN A 152 14.16 2.36 14.36
N GLY A 153 14.47 1.06 14.25
CA GLY A 153 13.86 0.02 15.08
C GLY A 153 14.18 0.13 16.58
N PHE A 154 15.35 0.65 16.96
CA PHE A 154 15.73 0.78 18.37
C PHE A 154 14.88 1.83 19.09
N VAL A 155 14.70 3.01 18.48
CA VAL A 155 13.82 4.04 19.04
C VAL A 155 12.37 3.58 19.01
N MET A 156 11.92 2.91 17.94
CA MET A 156 10.56 2.38 17.88
C MET A 156 10.28 1.36 19.00
N GLU A 157 11.21 0.45 19.28
CA GLU A 157 11.10 -0.49 20.41
C GLU A 157 11.02 0.26 21.73
N LYS A 158 11.81 1.32 21.90
CA LYS A 158 11.79 2.14 23.10
C LYS A 158 10.45 2.87 23.29
N LEU A 159 9.87 3.41 22.22
CA LEU A 159 8.54 4.04 22.24
C LEU A 159 7.44 3.04 22.63
N VAL A 160 7.57 1.78 22.24
CA VAL A 160 6.66 0.71 22.70
C VAL A 160 6.87 0.40 24.17
N GLN A 161 8.12 0.29 24.63
CA GLN A 161 8.45 0.06 26.05
C GLN A 161 7.96 1.18 26.97
N GLU A 162 7.94 2.42 26.47
CA GLU A 162 7.45 3.59 27.20
C GLU A 162 5.94 3.81 27.06
N ASN A 163 5.21 2.88 26.41
CA ASN A 163 3.77 2.93 26.17
C ASN A 163 3.31 4.16 25.35
N VAL A 164 4.18 4.69 24.50
CA VAL A 164 3.78 5.70 23.49
C VAL A 164 3.04 5.03 22.33
N TYR A 165 3.49 3.84 21.94
CA TYR A 165 2.83 2.99 20.94
C TYR A 165 2.57 1.59 21.49
N GLN A 166 1.55 0.92 20.94
CA GLN A 166 1.25 -0.47 21.25
C GLN A 166 1.57 -1.37 20.06
N ARG A 167 2.32 -2.45 20.31
CA ARG A 167 2.55 -3.51 19.31
C ARG A 167 1.30 -4.37 19.17
N VAL A 168 0.75 -4.44 17.96
CA VAL A 168 -0.38 -5.33 17.60
C VAL A 168 0.10 -6.31 16.54
N HIS A 169 -0.09 -7.61 16.78
CA HIS A 169 0.21 -8.64 15.79
C HIS A 169 -1.05 -8.98 15.00
N MET A 170 -0.99 -8.85 13.67
CA MET A 170 -2.07 -9.20 12.75
C MET A 170 -1.62 -10.35 11.85
N PHE A 171 -2.48 -11.35 11.67
CA PHE A 171 -2.24 -12.49 10.80
C PHE A 171 -3.27 -12.49 9.66
N ASP A 172 -2.80 -12.34 8.43
CA ASP A 172 -3.63 -12.51 7.24
C ASP A 172 -3.49 -13.96 6.73
N TYR A 173 -4.49 -14.79 7.04
CA TYR A 173 -4.55 -16.18 6.61
C TYR A 173 -4.91 -16.36 5.13
N GLN A 174 -5.30 -15.28 4.44
CA GLN A 174 -5.66 -15.28 3.03
C GLN A 174 -4.56 -14.69 2.13
N ALA A 175 -3.43 -14.27 2.71
CA ALA A 175 -2.30 -13.76 1.96
C ALA A 175 -1.64 -14.84 1.06
N VAL A 176 -1.15 -14.40 -0.09
CA VAL A 176 -0.38 -15.24 -1.02
C VAL A 176 1.09 -14.87 -0.93
N CYS A 177 1.94 -15.82 -0.57
CA CYS A 177 3.40 -15.65 -0.60
C CYS A 177 4.01 -16.46 -1.74
N PHE A 178 4.74 -15.80 -2.62
CA PHE A 178 5.54 -16.49 -3.64
C PHE A 178 6.77 -17.11 -2.97
N ARG A 179 6.89 -18.43 -3.04
CA ARG A 179 8.14 -19.09 -2.67
C ARG A 179 9.15 -18.83 -3.78
N GLN A 180 10.28 -18.21 -3.45
CA GLN A 180 11.45 -18.27 -4.32
C GLN A 180 11.90 -19.72 -4.34
N ILE A 181 11.58 -20.43 -5.41
CA ILE A 181 12.13 -21.75 -5.68
C ILE A 181 13.60 -21.47 -6.01
N SER A 182 14.48 -21.57 -5.00
CA SER A 182 15.89 -21.88 -5.29
C SER A 182 15.87 -23.10 -6.20
N GLU A 183 16.78 -23.18 -7.17
CA GLU A 183 16.95 -24.34 -8.04
C GLU A 183 17.42 -25.60 -7.27
N GLU A 184 16.86 -25.85 -6.09
CA GLU A 184 16.88 -27.15 -5.44
C GLU A 184 16.09 -28.10 -6.32
N ASN A 185 16.84 -28.91 -7.07
CA ASN A 185 16.56 -30.15 -7.79
C ASN A 185 15.26 -30.91 -7.38
N ASN A 186 14.10 -30.27 -7.47
CA ASN A 186 12.81 -30.85 -7.17
C ASN A 186 12.39 -31.67 -8.37
N ARG A 187 12.84 -32.92 -8.39
CA ARG A 187 12.43 -33.95 -9.37
C ARG A 187 10.92 -34.23 -9.34
N SER A 188 10.19 -33.76 -8.31
CA SER A 188 8.74 -33.91 -8.16
C SER A 188 7.89 -33.10 -9.14
N ILE A 189 8.43 -32.05 -9.77
CA ILE A 189 7.68 -31.23 -10.75
C ILE A 189 7.87 -31.75 -12.19
N LYS A 190 8.83 -32.66 -12.41
CA LYS A 190 8.90 -33.43 -13.66
C LYS A 190 7.89 -34.57 -13.59
N LEU A 191 6.61 -34.22 -13.72
CA LEU A 191 5.61 -35.19 -14.17
C LEU A 191 6.10 -35.69 -15.53
N TYR A 192 6.70 -36.88 -15.56
CA TYR A 192 6.91 -37.62 -16.80
C TYR A 192 5.52 -37.77 -17.42
N ASN A 193 5.26 -36.90 -18.39
CA ASN A 193 3.95 -36.69 -19.00
C ASN A 193 3.37 -38.06 -19.41
N PRO A 194 2.08 -38.38 -19.17
CA PRO A 194 1.46 -39.63 -19.66
C PRO A 194 1.70 -39.88 -21.15
N LEU A 195 1.97 -38.82 -21.92
CA LEU A 195 2.39 -38.89 -23.33
C LEU A 195 3.70 -39.68 -23.55
N HIS A 196 4.63 -39.71 -22.60
CA HIS A 196 5.86 -40.48 -22.72
C HIS A 196 5.60 -42.00 -22.66
N TYR A 197 4.70 -42.44 -21.79
CA TYR A 197 4.27 -43.84 -21.73
C TYR A 197 3.50 -44.25 -22.98
N LEU A 198 2.69 -43.34 -23.54
CA LEU A 198 2.04 -43.54 -24.84
C LEU A 198 3.06 -43.66 -25.98
N GLY A 199 4.10 -42.81 -25.99
CA GLY A 199 5.21 -42.91 -26.94
C GLY A 199 5.96 -44.25 -26.86
N TRP A 200 6.20 -44.75 -25.64
CA TRP A 200 6.84 -46.05 -25.45
C TRP A 200 5.96 -47.22 -25.93
N ALA A 201 4.66 -47.19 -25.62
CA ALA A 201 3.70 -48.18 -26.10
C ALA A 201 3.58 -48.17 -27.63
N PHE A 202 3.57 -46.98 -28.24
CA PHE A 202 3.57 -46.83 -29.70
C PHE A 202 4.84 -47.40 -30.32
N HIS A 203 6.01 -47.10 -29.76
CA HIS A 203 7.28 -47.62 -30.26
C HIS A 203 7.38 -49.15 -30.12
N TRP A 204 6.86 -49.72 -29.02
CA TRP A 204 6.73 -51.16 -28.85
C TRP A 204 5.78 -51.78 -29.89
N PHE A 205 4.62 -51.16 -30.12
CA PHE A 205 3.66 -51.62 -31.12
C PHE A 205 4.27 -51.66 -32.52
N TRP A 206 4.93 -50.58 -32.94
CA TRP A 206 5.59 -50.53 -34.26
C TRP A 206 6.76 -51.50 -34.38
N GLY A 207 7.51 -51.75 -33.31
CA GLY A 207 8.55 -52.79 -33.29
C GLY A 207 7.97 -54.18 -33.58
N ASN A 208 6.82 -54.52 -32.98
CA ASN A 208 6.14 -55.79 -33.22
C ASN A 208 5.54 -55.88 -34.62
N VAL A 209 4.95 -54.80 -35.14
CA VAL A 209 4.44 -54.74 -36.52
C VAL A 209 5.58 -54.92 -37.52
N PHE A 210 6.70 -54.22 -37.33
CA PHE A 210 7.88 -54.36 -38.17
C PHE A 210 8.43 -55.80 -38.13
N TRP A 211 8.51 -56.40 -36.94
CA TRP A 211 8.96 -57.79 -36.79
C TRP A 211 8.04 -58.78 -37.52
N LEU A 212 6.72 -58.61 -37.42
CA LEU A 212 5.75 -59.40 -38.18
C LEU A 212 5.91 -59.21 -39.69
N LEU A 213 6.09 -57.98 -40.17
CA LEU A 213 6.33 -57.72 -41.60
C LEU A 213 7.61 -58.37 -42.12
N VAL A 214 8.67 -58.43 -41.30
CA VAL A 214 9.90 -59.16 -41.64
C VAL A 214 9.62 -60.65 -41.74
N GLN A 215 8.91 -61.26 -40.78
CA GLN A 215 8.57 -62.69 -40.84
C GLN A 215 7.71 -63.05 -42.06
N MET A 216 6.80 -62.16 -42.47
CA MET A 216 5.94 -62.37 -43.64
C MET A 216 6.63 -62.13 -44.99
N ASN A 217 7.79 -61.45 -45.02
CA ASN A 217 8.62 -61.27 -46.23
C ASN A 217 9.68 -62.36 -46.42
N PHE A 218 9.94 -63.17 -45.39
CA PHE A 218 10.86 -64.32 -45.42
C PHE A 218 10.14 -65.67 -45.60
N HIS A 219 8.88 -65.65 -46.05
CA HIS A 219 8.13 -66.81 -46.55
C HIS A 219 7.57 -66.49 -47.94
#